data_AF-A0A2V5LSP1-F1
#
_entry.id   AF-A0A2V5LSP1-F1
#
_cell.length_a   1.000
_cell.length_b   1.000
_cell.length_c   1.000
_cell.angle_alpha   90.00
_cell.angle_beta   90.00
_cell.angle_gamma   90.00
#
_symmetry.space_group_name_H-M   'P 1'
#
loop_
_entity.id
_entity.type
_entity.pdbx_description
1 polymer ?
#
loop_
_entity_poly.entity_id
_entity_poly.type
_entity_poly.pdbx_seq_one_letter_code
_entity_poly.pdbx_strand_id
1 'polypeptide(L)'
;AGFVASFSFGGGLAIWPTLLLLAWCLRLPWRTIVLLGTSALAAALVYEMVPMLPFNWPKASAVSPGNPISALTNFCRLVGSPVLYTIAAWRTEKPLADLEQSFAIALWTGLAGLVLAGIFVIPRIRWRDLKSGLESTGLSLLIFNLFALTLIALGRLKSFDLEPFAPRYLFWSSLFWTSLILLAIERAEHLQWRRWPILLLPFAIAIFAWPAHYQAWFWCKNVQIMYDKDATAVINGAFEAQRMQRLPLEFQQIFEERMHLASQLRARRLDVFADGLQDWIGLSEADVFGPRHSPEGLRGQCRIDALGQCDNGAPAARVSGQAFKHEQSIPWTLVITDSNGVIRGVARSAPISPFINRTFYQSKLTANIGFVGYIRDYNPELRYALRSADNLTLSDEEIPVQH
;
A
#
# COMPACT_ATOMS: atom_id res chain seq x y z
N ALA A 1 20.45 -16.32 2.89
CA ALA A 1 19.13 -15.91 2.36
C ALA A 1 17.98 -16.28 3.30
N GLY A 2 17.74 -17.57 3.62
CA GLY A 2 16.58 -17.97 4.46
C GLY A 2 16.51 -17.35 5.85
N PHE A 3 17.65 -17.26 6.54
CA PHE A 3 17.76 -16.53 7.81
C PHE A 3 17.33 -15.06 7.68
N VAL A 4 17.92 -14.33 6.73
CA VAL A 4 17.60 -12.91 6.47
C VAL A 4 16.12 -12.73 6.15
N ALA A 5 15.56 -13.56 5.26
CA ALA A 5 14.16 -13.50 4.87
C ALA A 5 13.21 -13.68 6.06
N SER A 6 13.56 -14.55 7.02
CA SER A 6 12.77 -14.80 8.23
C SER A 6 12.58 -13.57 9.11
N PHE A 7 13.56 -12.65 9.11
CA PHE A 7 13.52 -11.41 9.90
C PHE A 7 13.10 -10.18 9.09
N SER A 8 12.99 -10.28 7.76
CA SER A 8 12.47 -9.19 6.93
C SER A 8 10.95 -9.07 7.00
N PHE A 9 10.24 -10.20 7.08
CA PHE A 9 8.78 -10.23 7.13
C PHE A 9 8.29 -11.59 7.69
N GLY A 10 7.17 -11.61 8.43
CA GLY A 10 6.66 -12.85 9.04
C GLY A 10 6.39 -13.99 8.05
N GLY A 11 6.01 -13.68 6.80
CA GLY A 11 5.89 -14.67 5.72
C GLY A 11 7.21 -15.32 5.31
N GLY A 12 8.35 -14.71 5.63
CA GLY A 12 9.68 -15.26 5.35
C GLY A 12 9.97 -16.57 6.07
N LEU A 13 9.30 -16.84 7.21
CA LEU A 13 9.38 -18.13 7.91
C LEU A 13 8.89 -19.32 7.05
N ALA A 14 8.04 -19.06 6.05
CA ALA A 14 7.60 -20.08 5.10
C ALA A 14 8.75 -20.70 4.28
N ILE A 15 9.93 -20.06 4.24
CA ILE A 15 11.08 -20.58 3.49
C ILE A 15 11.61 -21.89 4.06
N TRP A 16 11.54 -22.07 5.38
CA TRP A 16 12.08 -23.24 6.07
C TRP A 16 11.35 -24.54 5.71
N PRO A 17 10.02 -24.64 5.88
CA PRO A 17 9.31 -25.86 5.50
C PRO A 17 9.36 -26.09 3.98
N THR A 18 9.46 -25.03 3.16
CA THR A 18 9.70 -25.17 1.71
C THR A 18 11.06 -25.81 1.41
N LEU A 19 12.14 -25.31 2.02
CA LEU A 19 13.47 -25.86 1.83
C LEU A 19 13.56 -27.32 2.29
N LEU A 20 12.91 -27.66 3.40
CA LEU A 20 12.86 -29.04 3.89
C LEU A 20 12.14 -29.98 2.92
N LEU A 21 10.98 -29.57 2.40
CA LEU A 21 10.25 -30.37 1.40
C LEU A 21 11.01 -30.49 0.08
N LEU A 22 11.64 -29.41 -0.40
CA LEU A 22 12.47 -29.47 -1.59
C LEU A 22 13.69 -30.37 -1.39
N ALA A 23 14.38 -30.25 -0.25
CA ALA A 23 15.50 -31.12 0.09
C ALA A 23 15.09 -32.60 0.13
N TRP A 24 13.89 -32.88 0.67
CA TRP A 24 13.30 -34.21 0.65
C TRP A 24 13.06 -34.72 -0.77
N CYS A 25 12.41 -33.91 -1.62
CA CYS A 25 12.06 -34.28 -2.99
C CYS A 25 13.28 -34.42 -3.90
N LEU A 26 14.33 -33.62 -3.69
CA LEU A 26 15.61 -33.68 -4.40
C LEU A 26 16.55 -34.79 -3.90
N ARG A 27 16.12 -35.58 -2.91
CA ARG A 27 16.91 -36.68 -2.30
C ARG A 27 18.28 -36.20 -1.78
N LEU A 28 18.33 -35.00 -1.21
CA LEU A 28 19.55 -34.47 -0.61
C LEU A 28 20.01 -35.36 0.56
N PRO A 29 21.33 -35.39 0.86
CA PRO A 29 21.85 -36.19 1.96
C PRO A 29 21.22 -35.77 3.28
N TRP A 30 20.94 -36.75 4.15
CA TRP A 30 20.32 -36.55 5.46
C TRP A 30 20.98 -35.43 6.28
N ARG A 31 22.31 -35.30 6.21
CA ARG A 31 23.08 -34.24 6.88
C ARG A 31 22.58 -32.83 6.51
N THR A 32 22.26 -32.60 5.24
CA THR A 32 21.71 -31.33 4.76
C THR A 32 20.31 -31.08 5.31
N ILE A 33 19.46 -32.11 5.39
CA ILE A 33 18.11 -32.01 5.95
C ILE A 33 18.17 -31.65 7.44
N VAL A 34 19.04 -32.32 8.21
CA VAL A 34 19.29 -32.00 9.63
C VAL A 34 19.80 -30.58 9.81
N LEU A 35 20.75 -30.15 8.96
CA LEU A 35 21.29 -28.79 9.01
C LEU A 35 20.21 -27.74 8.69
N LEU A 36 19.33 -28.00 7.72
CA LEU A 36 18.19 -27.14 7.43
C LEU A 36 17.19 -27.10 8.61
N GLY A 37 16.89 -28.24 9.22
CA GLY A 37 15.98 -28.34 10.35
C GLY A 37 16.49 -27.63 11.60
N THR A 38 17.77 -27.79 11.93
CA THR A 38 18.42 -27.08 13.03
C THR A 38 18.49 -25.57 12.78
N SER A 39 18.77 -25.15 11.54
CA SER A 39 18.75 -23.74 11.14
C SER A 39 17.34 -23.13 11.26
N ALA A 40 16.31 -23.88 10.86
CA ALA A 40 14.91 -23.46 10.99
C ALA A 40 14.51 -23.28 12.46
N LEU A 41 14.90 -24.23 13.33
CA LEU A 41 14.65 -24.15 14.76
C LEU A 41 15.35 -22.93 15.38
N ALA A 42 16.61 -22.68 15.03
CA ALA A 42 17.35 -21.51 15.50
C ALA A 42 16.69 -20.20 15.04
N ALA A 43 16.24 -20.10 13.78
CA ALA A 43 15.53 -18.93 13.29
C ALA A 43 14.21 -18.69 14.04
N ALA A 44 13.43 -19.74 14.31
CA ALA A 44 12.19 -19.65 15.08
C ALA A 44 12.44 -19.22 16.53
N LEU A 45 13.46 -19.79 17.19
CA LEU A 45 13.83 -19.39 18.56
C LEU A 45 14.25 -17.92 18.63
N VAL A 46 15.09 -17.46 17.69
CA VAL A 46 15.49 -16.05 17.63
C VAL A 46 14.27 -15.17 17.36
N TYR A 47 13.36 -15.55 16.46
CA TYR A 47 12.14 -14.80 16.17
C TYR A 47 11.27 -14.61 17.43
N GLU A 48 11.09 -15.64 18.24
CA GLU A 48 10.34 -15.57 19.51
C GLU A 48 11.09 -14.77 20.60
N MET A 49 12.43 -14.77 20.57
CA MET A 49 13.24 -14.02 21.53
C MET A 49 13.39 -12.54 21.19
N VAL A 50 13.08 -12.10 19.96
CA VAL A 50 13.13 -10.68 19.59
C VAL A 50 12.03 -9.95 20.38
N PRO A 51 12.40 -9.01 21.28
CA PRO A 51 11.42 -8.29 22.06
C PRO A 51 10.49 -7.52 21.12
N MET A 52 9.19 -7.76 21.24
CA MET A 52 8.20 -6.94 20.55
C MET A 52 8.44 -5.48 20.96
N LEU A 53 8.69 -4.62 19.98
CA LEU A 53 8.61 -3.17 20.20
C LEU A 53 7.27 -2.88 20.89
N PRO A 54 7.21 -1.97 21.88
CA PRO A 54 5.98 -1.65 22.60
C PRO A 54 4.97 -1.05 21.62
N PHE A 55 4.20 -1.91 20.97
CA PHE A 55 3.11 -1.56 20.06
C PHE A 55 1.82 -1.90 20.80
N ASN A 56 1.17 -0.86 21.32
CA ASN A 56 -0.16 -0.94 21.91
C ASN A 56 -1.21 -1.07 20.80
N TRP A 57 -1.22 -2.20 20.09
CA TRP A 57 -2.50 -2.64 19.57
C TRP A 57 -3.27 -3.19 20.77
N PRO A 58 -4.59 -2.95 20.94
CA PRO A 58 -5.35 -3.74 21.88
C PRO A 58 -5.03 -5.20 21.58
N LYS A 59 -4.40 -5.89 22.54
CA LYS A 59 -4.21 -7.34 22.47
C LYS A 59 -5.61 -7.87 22.26
N ALA A 60 -5.95 -8.22 21.01
CA ALA A 60 -7.15 -8.97 20.73
C ALA A 60 -7.08 -10.16 21.70
N SER A 61 -8.09 -10.18 22.56
CA SER A 61 -8.18 -11.02 23.74
C SER A 61 -7.77 -12.46 23.46
N ALA A 62 -7.19 -13.08 24.48
CA ALA A 62 -6.74 -14.46 24.57
C ALA A 62 -7.28 -15.38 23.47
N VAL A 63 -6.34 -16.00 22.74
CA VAL A 63 -6.51 -17.12 21.80
C VAL A 63 -7.76 -17.94 22.12
N SER A 64 -8.88 -17.62 21.47
CA SER A 64 -9.89 -18.64 21.23
C SER A 64 -9.36 -19.39 20.01
N PRO A 65 -9.05 -20.70 20.12
CA PRO A 65 -8.75 -21.49 18.93
C PRO A 65 -9.98 -21.45 18.04
N GLY A 66 -9.99 -20.51 17.08
CA GLY A 66 -11.05 -20.40 16.10
C GLY A 66 -11.27 -21.78 15.49
N ASN A 67 -12.53 -22.15 15.29
CA ASN A 67 -12.92 -23.46 14.75
C ASN A 67 -11.97 -23.81 13.56
N PRO A 68 -11.29 -24.98 13.55
CA PRO A 68 -10.36 -25.33 12.46
C PRO A 68 -11.02 -25.27 11.08
N ILE A 69 -12.33 -25.47 11.01
CA ILE A 69 -13.13 -25.30 9.80
C ILE A 69 -13.16 -23.83 9.35
N SER A 70 -13.23 -22.87 10.27
CA SER A 70 -13.15 -21.44 9.95
C SER A 70 -11.77 -21.04 9.43
N ALA A 71 -10.70 -21.61 10.01
CA ALA A 71 -9.33 -21.42 9.55
C ALA A 71 -9.16 -21.91 8.11
N LEU A 72 -9.64 -23.13 7.83
CA LEU A 72 -9.61 -23.73 6.51
C LEU A 72 -10.47 -22.93 5.51
N THR A 73 -11.66 -22.50 5.92
CA THR A 73 -12.56 -21.69 5.08
C THR A 73 -11.89 -20.36 4.70
N ASN A 74 -11.28 -19.68 5.65
CA ASN A 74 -10.56 -18.42 5.41
C ASN A 74 -9.32 -18.64 4.54
N PHE A 75 -8.58 -19.73 4.75
CA PHE A 75 -7.46 -20.11 3.89
C PHE A 75 -7.90 -20.33 2.44
N CYS A 76 -8.96 -21.10 2.21
CA CYS A 76 -9.53 -21.30 0.88
C CYS A 76 -9.98 -19.96 0.26
N ARG A 77 -10.70 -19.11 1.01
CA ARG A 77 -11.09 -17.77 0.53
C ARG A 77 -9.90 -16.90 0.17
N LEU A 78 -8.82 -16.94 0.94
CA LEU A 78 -7.58 -16.23 0.62
C LEU A 78 -6.99 -16.74 -0.70
N VAL A 79 -6.87 -18.06 -0.88
CA VAL A 79 -6.35 -18.65 -2.12
C VAL A 79 -7.21 -18.26 -3.34
N GLY A 80 -8.54 -18.26 -3.21
CA GLY A 80 -9.46 -17.91 -4.29
C GLY A 80 -9.69 -16.40 -4.48
N SER A 81 -9.10 -15.54 -3.66
CA SER A 81 -9.35 -14.11 -3.72
C SER A 81 -9.01 -13.46 -5.06
N PRO A 82 -7.93 -13.81 -5.80
CA PRO A 82 -7.65 -13.18 -7.10
C PRO A 82 -8.79 -13.40 -8.09
N VAL A 83 -9.38 -14.60 -8.12
CA VAL A 83 -10.50 -14.91 -9.00
C VAL A 83 -11.72 -14.07 -8.63
N LEU A 84 -12.04 -13.96 -7.34
CA LEU A 84 -13.10 -13.07 -6.88
C LEU A 84 -12.86 -11.62 -7.31
N TYR A 85 -11.64 -11.09 -7.13
CA TYR A 85 -11.30 -9.71 -7.51
C TYR A 85 -11.40 -9.48 -9.02
N THR A 86 -10.98 -10.45 -9.84
CA THR A 86 -11.16 -10.35 -11.29
C THR A 86 -12.63 -10.32 -11.68
N ILE A 87 -13.46 -11.22 -11.14
CA ILE A 87 -14.91 -11.26 -11.41
C ILE A 87 -15.61 -9.99 -10.91
N ALA A 88 -15.27 -9.54 -9.71
CA ALA A 88 -15.85 -8.35 -9.10
C ALA A 88 -15.54 -7.09 -9.93
N ALA A 89 -14.36 -7.00 -10.54
CA ALA A 89 -13.98 -5.86 -11.36
C ALA A 89 -14.82 -5.70 -12.64
N TRP A 90 -15.42 -6.79 -13.13
CA TRP A 90 -16.36 -6.73 -14.26
C TRP A 90 -17.77 -6.29 -13.85
N ARG A 91 -18.10 -6.30 -12.55
CA ARG A 91 -19.38 -5.83 -12.03
C ARG A 91 -19.30 -4.33 -11.77
N THR A 92 -20.06 -3.54 -12.53
CA THR A 92 -20.09 -2.07 -12.44
C THR A 92 -20.86 -1.54 -11.22
N GLU A 93 -21.69 -2.37 -10.59
CA GLU A 93 -22.49 -1.99 -9.42
C GLU A 93 -21.88 -2.53 -8.13
N LYS A 94 -21.77 -1.64 -7.13
CA LYS A 94 -21.27 -1.81 -5.75
C LYS A 94 -20.44 -3.09 -5.49
N PRO A 95 -19.13 -2.98 -5.23
CA PRO A 95 -18.32 -4.14 -4.92
C PRO A 95 -18.91 -4.82 -3.68
N LEU A 96 -19.33 -6.08 -3.84
CA LEU A 96 -19.86 -6.96 -2.79
C LEU A 96 -21.19 -6.55 -2.12
N ALA A 97 -22.22 -6.12 -2.87
CA ALA A 97 -23.57 -5.99 -2.29
C ALA A 97 -24.10 -7.33 -1.70
N ASP A 98 -23.73 -8.46 -2.31
CA ASP A 98 -23.91 -9.81 -1.76
C ASP A 98 -22.57 -10.37 -1.26
N LEU A 99 -22.27 -10.08 0.01
CA LEU A 99 -21.08 -10.55 0.71
C LEU A 99 -20.99 -12.09 0.70
N GLU A 100 -22.12 -12.77 0.86
CA GLU A 100 -22.22 -14.24 0.89
C GLU A 100 -21.86 -14.89 -0.45
N GLN A 101 -22.40 -14.39 -1.56
CA GLN A 101 -22.12 -14.93 -2.89
C GLN A 101 -20.65 -14.72 -3.27
N SER A 102 -20.10 -13.57 -2.89
CA SER A 102 -18.69 -13.23 -3.09
C SER A 102 -17.76 -14.17 -2.30
N PHE A 103 -18.11 -14.47 -1.05
CA PHE A 103 -17.38 -15.45 -0.23
C PHE A 103 -17.46 -16.87 -0.78
N ALA A 104 -18.58 -17.27 -1.38
CA ALA A 104 -18.74 -18.58 -1.99
C ALA A 104 -17.81 -18.74 -3.21
N ILE A 105 -17.73 -17.73 -4.09
CA ILE A 105 -16.84 -17.77 -5.27
C ILE A 105 -15.39 -17.94 -4.84
N ALA A 106 -14.92 -17.14 -3.88
CA ALA A 106 -13.55 -17.26 -3.36
C ALA A 106 -13.30 -18.63 -2.70
N LEU A 107 -14.26 -19.15 -1.94
CA LEU A 107 -14.15 -20.46 -1.30
C LEU A 107 -13.98 -21.59 -2.32
N TRP A 108 -14.87 -21.66 -3.31
CA TRP A 108 -14.86 -22.74 -4.30
C TRP A 108 -13.66 -22.69 -5.24
N THR A 109 -13.29 -21.49 -5.69
CA THR A 109 -12.09 -21.30 -6.53
C THR A 109 -10.82 -21.62 -5.75
N GLY A 110 -10.76 -21.23 -4.47
CA GLY A 110 -9.68 -21.60 -3.58
C GLY A 110 -9.56 -23.11 -3.37
N LEU A 111 -10.68 -23.78 -3.11
CA LEU A 111 -10.72 -25.24 -2.97
C LEU A 111 -10.24 -25.93 -4.26
N ALA A 112 -10.70 -25.48 -5.43
CA ALA A 112 -10.25 -26.00 -6.72
C ALA A 112 -8.74 -25.81 -6.91
N GLY A 113 -8.21 -24.62 -6.56
CA GLY A 113 -6.77 -24.35 -6.57
C GLY A 113 -5.99 -25.31 -5.66
N LEU A 114 -6.48 -25.58 -4.45
CA LEU A 114 -5.84 -26.51 -3.52
C LEU A 114 -5.88 -27.96 -3.98
N VAL A 115 -6.98 -28.39 -4.62
CA VAL A 115 -7.06 -29.72 -5.25
C VAL A 115 -6.01 -29.84 -6.36
N LEU A 116 -5.89 -28.83 -7.22
CA LEU A 116 -4.85 -28.78 -8.25
C LEU A 116 -3.45 -28.82 -7.63
N ALA A 117 -3.21 -28.03 -6.58
CA ALA A 117 -1.93 -28.05 -5.86
C ALA A 117 -1.61 -29.45 -5.32
N GLY A 118 -2.59 -30.15 -4.75
CA GLY A 118 -2.43 -31.54 -4.30
C GLY A 118 -2.02 -32.49 -5.43
N ILE A 119 -2.63 -32.35 -6.62
CA ILE A 119 -2.30 -33.13 -7.82
C ILE A 119 -0.85 -32.90 -8.29
N PHE A 120 -0.29 -31.70 -8.09
CA PHE A 120 1.10 -31.41 -8.42
C PHE A 120 2.08 -31.84 -7.31
N VAL A 121 1.75 -31.59 -6.06
CA VAL A 121 2.66 -31.75 -4.91
C VAL A 121 2.74 -33.21 -4.42
N ILE A 122 1.61 -33.90 -4.26
CA ILE A 122 1.54 -35.22 -3.61
C ILE A 122 2.38 -36.28 -4.37
N PRO A 123 2.28 -36.40 -5.72
CA PRO A 123 3.11 -37.35 -6.44
C PRO A 123 4.60 -37.05 -6.28
N ARG A 124 5.00 -35.78 -6.29
CA ARG A 124 6.42 -35.39 -6.19
C ARG A 124 7.00 -35.66 -4.81
N ILE A 125 6.24 -35.42 -3.75
CA ILE A 125 6.64 -35.76 -2.38
C ILE A 125 6.80 -37.29 -2.23
N ARG A 126 5.86 -38.07 -2.79
CA ARG A 126 5.85 -39.53 -2.67
C ARG A 126 6.95 -40.21 -3.50
N TRP A 127 7.19 -39.72 -4.71
CA TRP A 127 8.12 -40.36 -5.67
C TRP A 127 9.54 -39.78 -5.59
N ARG A 128 9.69 -38.62 -4.92
CA ARG A 128 10.96 -37.91 -4.72
C ARG A 128 11.69 -37.71 -6.05
N ASP A 129 10.97 -37.15 -7.02
CA ASP A 129 11.41 -37.06 -8.40
C ASP A 129 11.13 -35.67 -8.96
N LEU A 130 12.13 -34.77 -8.86
CA LEU A 130 12.14 -33.47 -9.53
C LEU A 130 13.20 -33.51 -10.63
N LYS A 131 12.79 -33.19 -11.88
CA LYS A 131 13.67 -33.35 -13.05
C LYS A 131 14.03 -32.03 -13.74
N SER A 132 13.09 -31.09 -13.85
CA SER A 132 13.30 -29.86 -14.62
C SER A 132 13.44 -28.61 -13.73
N GLY A 133 14.18 -27.61 -14.21
CA GLY A 133 14.38 -26.34 -13.51
C GLY A 133 13.06 -25.58 -13.34
N LEU A 134 12.22 -25.54 -14.37
CA LEU A 134 10.91 -24.88 -14.35
C LEU A 134 9.95 -25.56 -13.36
N GLU A 135 9.94 -26.91 -13.33
CA GLU A 135 9.17 -27.66 -12.36
C GLU A 135 9.65 -27.39 -10.93
N SER A 136 10.96 -27.35 -10.70
CA SER A 136 11.52 -27.01 -9.40
C SER A 136 11.14 -25.60 -8.95
N THR A 137 11.22 -24.62 -9.84
CA THR A 137 10.80 -23.24 -9.54
C THR A 137 9.31 -23.18 -9.24
N GLY A 138 8.46 -23.76 -10.09
CA GLY A 138 7.01 -23.79 -9.90
C GLY A 138 6.61 -24.48 -8.58
N LEU A 139 7.20 -25.64 -8.27
CA LEU A 139 6.92 -26.37 -7.05
C LEU A 139 7.41 -25.63 -5.80
N SER A 140 8.60 -25.02 -5.85
CA SER A 140 9.14 -24.23 -4.74
C SER A 140 8.25 -23.03 -4.43
N LEU A 141 7.79 -22.31 -5.46
CA LEU A 141 6.85 -21.20 -5.32
C LEU A 141 5.52 -21.69 -4.74
N LEU A 142 4.98 -22.80 -5.26
CA LEU A 142 3.70 -23.34 -4.79
C LEU A 142 3.75 -23.68 -3.29
N ILE A 143 4.77 -24.44 -2.86
CA ILE A 143 4.95 -24.86 -1.47
C ILE A 143 5.16 -23.65 -0.56
N PHE A 144 6.00 -22.70 -0.97
CA PHE A 144 6.25 -21.48 -0.21
C PHE A 144 4.97 -20.66 -0.01
N ASN A 145 4.18 -20.47 -1.07
CA ASN A 145 2.92 -19.72 -0.98
C ASN A 145 1.90 -20.44 -0.09
N LEU A 146 1.82 -21.78 -0.12
CA LEU A 146 0.94 -22.54 0.78
C LEU A 146 1.30 -22.29 2.25
N PHE A 147 2.59 -22.30 2.61
CA PHE A 147 3.01 -22.01 3.99
C PHE A 147 2.82 -20.54 4.34
N ALA A 148 3.14 -19.61 3.44
CA ALA A 148 2.96 -18.18 3.67
C ALA A 148 1.47 -17.83 3.89
N LEU A 149 0.57 -18.34 3.05
CA LEU A 149 -0.88 -18.17 3.19
C LEU A 149 -1.40 -18.84 4.47
N THR A 150 -0.82 -19.97 4.88
CA THR A 150 -1.17 -20.62 6.15
C THR A 150 -0.79 -19.74 7.34
N LEU A 151 0.42 -19.18 7.34
CA LEU A 151 0.87 -18.24 8.38
C LEU A 151 -0.02 -16.99 8.42
N ILE A 152 -0.42 -16.46 7.25
CA ILE A 152 -1.35 -15.32 7.16
C ILE A 152 -2.71 -15.68 7.74
N ALA A 153 -3.30 -16.82 7.34
CA ALA A 153 -4.59 -17.26 7.83
C ALA A 153 -4.58 -17.48 9.35
N LEU A 154 -3.56 -18.18 9.88
CA LEU A 154 -3.41 -18.44 11.31
C LEU A 154 -3.14 -17.17 12.12
N GLY A 155 -2.29 -16.27 11.62
CA GLY A 155 -2.02 -14.99 12.27
C GLY A 155 -3.25 -14.11 12.33
N ARG A 156 -4.14 -14.19 11.33
CA ARG A 156 -5.36 -13.38 11.27
C ARG A 156 -6.47 -13.87 12.21
N LEU A 157 -6.57 -15.18 12.44
CA LEU A 157 -7.46 -15.73 13.48
C LEU A 157 -7.18 -15.15 14.88
N LYS A 158 -5.96 -14.66 15.12
CA LYS A 158 -5.52 -14.16 16.43
C LYS A 158 -5.66 -12.66 16.63
N SER A 159 -5.78 -11.85 15.57
CA SER A 159 -5.49 -10.40 15.70
C SER A 159 -6.46 -9.46 14.99
N PHE A 160 -7.29 -9.91 14.04
CA PHE A 160 -8.12 -8.98 13.28
C PHE A 160 -9.41 -9.64 12.75
N ASP A 161 -10.57 -9.18 13.23
CA ASP A 161 -11.90 -9.48 12.67
C ASP A 161 -12.19 -8.75 11.33
N LEU A 162 -11.15 -8.26 10.63
CA LEU A 162 -11.29 -7.35 9.49
C LEU A 162 -10.78 -7.94 8.17
N GLU A 163 -11.75 -8.10 7.26
CA GLU A 163 -11.72 -8.41 5.82
C GLU A 163 -10.65 -9.41 5.33
N PRO A 164 -11.05 -10.68 5.03
CA PRO A 164 -10.17 -11.71 4.44
C PRO A 164 -9.70 -11.38 3.01
N PHE A 165 -9.88 -10.15 2.55
CA PHE A 165 -9.65 -9.70 1.19
C PHE A 165 -8.78 -8.46 1.09
N ALA A 166 -8.16 -7.98 2.18
CA ALA A 166 -7.28 -6.81 2.07
C ALA A 166 -6.28 -6.96 0.90
N PRO A 167 -6.27 -6.04 -0.09
CA PRO A 167 -5.54 -6.22 -1.36
C PRO A 167 -4.07 -6.59 -1.22
N ARG A 168 -3.44 -6.23 -0.10
CA ARG A 168 -2.07 -6.65 0.27
C ARG A 168 -1.84 -8.16 0.27
N TYR A 169 -2.88 -8.99 0.42
CA TYR A 169 -2.77 -10.46 0.39
C TYR A 169 -2.91 -11.05 -1.00
N LEU A 170 -3.42 -10.29 -1.98
CA LEU A 170 -3.55 -10.77 -3.36
C LEU A 170 -2.21 -11.18 -3.95
N PHE A 171 -1.10 -10.55 -3.53
CA PHE A 171 0.24 -10.94 -3.95
C PHE A 171 0.51 -12.43 -3.75
N TRP A 172 0.26 -12.95 -2.54
CA TRP A 172 0.51 -14.35 -2.18
C TRP A 172 -0.41 -15.31 -2.94
N SER A 173 -1.69 -14.96 -3.05
CA SER A 173 -2.66 -15.77 -3.76
C SER A 173 -2.42 -15.77 -5.28
N SER A 174 -2.03 -14.64 -5.85
CA SER A 174 -1.64 -14.54 -7.27
C SER A 174 -0.39 -15.36 -7.55
N LEU A 175 0.64 -15.29 -6.70
CA LEU A 175 1.83 -16.14 -6.83
C LEU A 175 1.50 -17.64 -6.74
N PHE A 176 0.56 -18.03 -5.87
CA PHE A 176 0.04 -19.39 -5.82
C PHE A 176 -0.55 -19.81 -7.19
N TRP A 177 -1.44 -19.02 -7.78
CA TRP A 177 -2.01 -19.35 -9.10
C TRP A 177 -0.97 -19.32 -10.22
N THR A 178 -0.03 -18.37 -10.20
CA THR A 178 1.10 -18.35 -11.14
C THR A 178 1.92 -19.62 -11.04
N SER A 179 2.19 -20.12 -9.83
CA SER A 179 2.93 -21.38 -9.66
C SER A 179 2.20 -22.59 -10.24
N LEU A 180 0.87 -22.65 -10.12
CA LEU A 180 0.05 -23.68 -10.77
C LEU A 180 0.10 -23.58 -12.30
N ILE A 181 0.06 -22.36 -12.84
CA ILE A 181 0.18 -22.12 -14.29
C ILE A 181 1.54 -22.58 -14.79
N LEU A 182 2.65 -22.27 -14.10
CA LEU A 182 3.99 -22.72 -14.47
C LEU A 182 4.09 -24.25 -14.50
N LEU A 183 3.53 -24.92 -13.50
CA LEU A 183 3.49 -26.38 -13.44
C LEU A 183 2.57 -26.98 -14.52
N ALA A 184 1.47 -26.31 -14.85
CA ALA A 184 0.60 -26.72 -15.95
C ALA A 184 1.28 -26.58 -17.30
N ILE A 185 2.04 -25.49 -17.53
CA ILE A 185 2.83 -25.27 -18.75
C ILE A 185 3.89 -26.36 -18.91
N GLU A 186 4.64 -26.67 -17.85
CA GLU A 186 5.63 -27.77 -17.88
C GLU A 186 4.98 -29.10 -18.26
N ARG A 187 3.83 -29.44 -17.68
CA ARG A 187 3.08 -30.64 -18.08
C ARG A 187 2.54 -30.57 -19.50
N ALA A 188 2.17 -29.39 -19.97
CA ALA A 188 1.65 -29.17 -21.30
C ALA A 188 2.71 -29.35 -22.39
N GLU A 189 3.99 -29.08 -22.10
CA GLU A 189 5.07 -29.30 -23.06
C GLU A 189 5.21 -30.78 -23.46
N HIS A 190 4.83 -31.70 -22.56
CA HIS A 190 4.77 -33.14 -22.82
C HIS A 190 3.50 -33.57 -23.59
N LEU A 191 2.54 -32.67 -23.77
CA LEU A 191 1.31 -32.90 -24.53
C LEU A 191 1.46 -32.27 -25.93
N GLN A 192 1.15 -33.01 -27.00
CA GLN A 192 1.29 -32.53 -28.37
C GLN A 192 0.27 -31.41 -28.73
N TRP A 193 -0.76 -31.69 -29.53
CA TRP A 193 -1.69 -30.65 -30.00
C TRP A 193 -2.55 -30.03 -28.87
N ARG A 194 -2.64 -30.71 -27.72
CA ARG A 194 -3.37 -30.26 -26.52
C ARG A 194 -2.63 -29.21 -25.66
N ARG A 195 -1.42 -28.78 -26.03
CA ARG A 195 -0.67 -27.76 -25.28
C ARG A 195 -1.22 -26.34 -25.44
N TRP A 196 -1.81 -26.03 -26.60
CA TRP A 196 -2.23 -24.68 -26.95
C TRP A 196 -3.24 -24.05 -25.98
N PRO A 197 -4.29 -24.75 -25.51
CA PRO A 197 -5.19 -24.20 -24.50
C PRO A 197 -4.47 -23.80 -23.20
N ILE A 198 -3.47 -24.57 -22.77
CA ILE A 198 -2.72 -24.29 -21.54
C ILE A 198 -1.77 -23.11 -21.75
N LEU A 199 -1.18 -22.98 -22.93
CA LEU A 199 -0.32 -21.84 -23.29
C LEU A 199 -1.11 -20.54 -23.54
N LEU A 200 -2.36 -20.64 -24.01
CA LEU A 200 -3.24 -19.49 -24.22
C LEU A 200 -3.95 -19.04 -22.93
N LEU A 201 -4.07 -19.91 -21.94
CA LEU A 201 -4.72 -19.62 -20.66
C LEU A 201 -4.12 -18.38 -19.94
N PRO A 202 -2.79 -18.21 -19.82
CA PRO A 202 -2.21 -16.98 -19.23
C PRO A 202 -2.63 -15.70 -19.96
N PHE A 203 -2.71 -15.74 -21.29
CA PHE A 203 -3.14 -14.59 -22.09
C PHE A 203 -4.62 -14.26 -21.84
N ALA A 204 -5.47 -15.29 -21.81
CA ALA A 204 -6.88 -15.12 -21.46
C ALA A 204 -7.02 -14.52 -20.05
N ILE A 205 -6.29 -15.06 -19.06
CA ILE A 205 -6.29 -14.53 -17.69
C ILE A 205 -5.86 -13.05 -17.66
N ALA A 206 -4.81 -12.67 -18.41
CA ALA A 206 -4.36 -11.27 -18.46
C ALA A 206 -5.45 -10.33 -19.03
N ILE A 207 -6.15 -10.75 -20.09
CA ILE A 207 -7.25 -9.99 -20.69
C ILE A 207 -8.42 -9.88 -19.69
N PHE A 208 -8.80 -10.97 -19.04
CA PHE A 208 -9.89 -10.98 -18.06
C PHE A 208 -9.55 -10.25 -16.77
N ALA A 209 -8.27 -10.18 -16.37
CA ALA A 209 -7.84 -9.45 -15.19
C ALA A 209 -7.68 -7.94 -15.44
N TRP A 210 -7.69 -7.49 -16.70
CA TRP A 210 -7.43 -6.10 -17.06
C TRP A 210 -8.30 -5.08 -16.30
N PRO A 211 -9.63 -5.25 -16.17
CA PRO A 211 -10.44 -4.31 -15.40
C PRO A 211 -10.06 -4.24 -13.93
N ALA A 212 -9.66 -5.36 -13.32
CA ALA A 212 -9.21 -5.40 -11.93
C ALA A 212 -7.89 -4.63 -11.77
N HIS A 213 -6.95 -4.80 -12.69
CA HIS A 213 -5.71 -4.03 -12.71
C HIS A 213 -5.98 -2.53 -12.88
N TYR A 214 -6.86 -2.16 -13.81
CA TYR A 214 -7.25 -0.77 -14.04
C TYR A 214 -7.89 -0.13 -12.79
N GLN A 215 -8.83 -0.83 -12.13
CA GLN A 215 -9.48 -0.36 -10.91
C GLN A 215 -8.50 -0.27 -9.73
N ALA A 216 -7.64 -1.26 -9.55
CA ALA A 216 -6.62 -1.25 -8.50
C ALA A 216 -5.64 -0.08 -8.67
N TRP A 217 -5.23 0.20 -9.91
CA TRP A 217 -4.39 1.34 -10.23
C TRP A 217 -5.08 2.67 -9.91
N PHE A 218 -6.34 2.83 -10.31
CA PHE A 218 -7.15 4.00 -9.97
C PHE A 218 -7.26 4.20 -8.46
N TRP A 219 -7.55 3.12 -7.71
CA TRP A 219 -7.61 3.14 -6.26
C TRP A 219 -6.29 3.55 -5.63
N CYS A 220 -5.17 2.96 -6.06
CA CYS A 220 -3.84 3.30 -5.55
C CYS A 220 -3.53 4.79 -5.78
N LYS A 221 -3.85 5.31 -6.97
CA LYS A 221 -3.64 6.73 -7.25
C LYS A 221 -4.52 7.63 -6.39
N ASN A 222 -5.79 7.28 -6.19
CA ASN A 222 -6.70 8.02 -5.32
C ASN A 222 -6.21 8.02 -3.86
N VAL A 223 -5.78 6.86 -3.36
CA VAL A 223 -5.21 6.71 -2.01
C VAL A 223 -3.92 7.51 -1.86
N GLN A 224 -3.05 7.51 -2.87
CA GLN A 224 -1.85 8.33 -2.88
C GLN A 224 -2.18 9.82 -2.72
N ILE A 225 -3.13 10.35 -3.49
CA ILE A 225 -3.56 11.76 -3.38
C ILE A 225 -4.03 12.08 -1.95
N MET A 226 -4.79 11.16 -1.34
CA MET A 226 -5.26 11.32 0.02
C MET A 226 -4.10 11.34 1.03
N TYR A 227 -3.13 10.44 0.88
CA TYR A 227 -1.94 10.44 1.73
C TYR A 227 -1.06 11.68 1.53
N ASP A 228 -0.86 12.15 0.30
CA ASP A 228 -0.09 13.36 0.01
C ASP A 228 -0.75 14.60 0.65
N LYS A 229 -2.09 14.67 0.60
CA LYS A 229 -2.85 15.72 1.29
C LYS A 229 -2.67 15.66 2.81
N ASP A 230 -2.79 14.47 3.40
CA ASP A 230 -2.67 14.29 4.84
C ASP A 230 -1.24 14.55 5.32
N ALA A 231 -0.23 14.14 4.54
CA ALA A 231 1.17 14.47 4.77
C ALA A 231 1.39 15.99 4.75
N THR A 232 0.82 16.70 3.78
CA THR A 232 0.92 18.16 3.69
C THR A 232 0.25 18.84 4.90
N ALA A 233 -0.88 18.32 5.38
CA ALA A 233 -1.52 18.83 6.60
C ALA A 233 -0.60 18.69 7.82
N VAL A 234 0.00 17.51 7.98
CA VAL A 234 0.91 17.19 9.09
C VAL A 234 2.20 18.01 9.05
N ILE A 235 2.79 18.27 7.87
CA ILE A 235 3.94 19.19 7.70
C ILE A 235 3.62 20.58 8.22
N ASN A 236 2.42 21.09 7.91
CA ASN A 236 1.95 22.38 8.39
C ASN A 236 1.54 22.39 9.87
N GLY A 237 1.46 21.21 10.50
CA GLY A 237 0.90 21.06 11.84
C GLY A 237 -0.58 21.43 11.89
N ALA A 238 -1.32 21.23 10.80
CA ALA A 238 -2.74 21.52 10.68
C ALA A 238 -3.54 20.22 10.54
N PHE A 239 -4.73 20.19 11.13
CA PHE A 239 -5.70 19.12 10.94
C PHE A 239 -7.12 19.68 10.79
N GLU A 240 -7.94 18.97 10.01
CA GLU A 240 -9.34 19.35 9.80
C GLU A 240 -10.17 18.92 11.02
N ALA A 241 -10.60 19.88 11.86
CA ALA A 241 -11.37 19.59 13.08
C ALA A 241 -12.63 18.74 12.83
N GLN A 242 -13.31 18.97 11.71
CA GLN A 242 -14.47 18.17 11.29
C GLN A 242 -14.13 16.70 11.02
N ARG A 243 -12.88 16.38 10.67
CA ARG A 243 -12.46 15.00 10.44
C ARG A 243 -12.34 14.25 11.76
N MET A 244 -11.84 14.92 12.80
CA MET A 244 -11.75 14.33 14.15
C MET A 244 -13.13 14.05 14.75
N GLN A 245 -14.08 14.98 14.58
CA GLN A 245 -15.46 14.83 15.08
C GLN A 245 -16.25 13.72 14.39
N ARG A 246 -15.86 13.32 13.17
CA ARG A 246 -16.50 12.22 12.42
C ARG A 246 -15.92 10.86 12.74
N LEU A 247 -14.79 10.78 13.45
CA LEU A 247 -14.18 9.51 13.83
C LEU A 247 -14.92 8.91 15.04
N PRO A 248 -15.30 7.62 15.00
CA PRO A 248 -15.78 6.92 16.18
C PRO A 248 -14.76 6.99 17.33
N LEU A 249 -15.23 6.98 18.57
CA LEU A 249 -14.43 7.22 19.77
C LEU A 249 -13.17 6.32 19.85
N GLU A 250 -13.29 5.06 19.43
CA GLU A 250 -12.20 4.08 19.38
C GLU A 250 -11.06 4.49 18.43
N PHE A 251 -11.38 5.20 17.34
CA PHE A 251 -10.39 5.68 16.38
C PHE A 251 -9.78 7.03 16.77
N GLN A 252 -10.37 7.76 17.73
CA GLN A 252 -9.81 9.01 18.23
C GLN A 252 -8.50 8.76 18.98
N GLN A 253 -8.46 7.73 19.84
CA GLN A 253 -7.23 7.33 20.54
C GLN A 253 -6.11 6.95 19.57
N ILE A 254 -6.43 6.16 18.54
CA ILE A 254 -5.46 5.79 17.49
C ILE A 254 -4.98 7.02 16.73
N PHE A 255 -5.87 7.97 16.48
CA PHE A 255 -5.51 9.22 15.82
C PHE A 255 -4.55 10.05 16.68
N GLU A 256 -4.82 10.20 17.97
CA GLU A 256 -3.94 10.89 18.92
C GLU A 256 -2.55 10.24 19.02
N GLU A 257 -2.49 8.91 19.15
CA GLU A 257 -1.23 8.17 19.14
C GLU A 257 -0.42 8.39 17.85
N ARG A 258 -1.10 8.42 16.69
CA ARG A 258 -0.46 8.70 15.39
C ARG A 258 0.03 10.14 15.28
N MET A 259 -0.70 11.10 15.83
CA MET A 259 -0.24 12.49 15.88
C MET A 259 0.97 12.65 16.79
N HIS A 260 1.01 11.92 17.91
CA HIS A 260 2.19 11.87 18.77
C HIS A 260 3.39 11.22 18.07
N LEU A 261 3.18 10.13 17.31
CA LEU A 261 4.25 9.56 16.49
C LEU A 261 4.72 10.54 15.42
N ALA A 262 3.79 11.25 14.76
CA ALA A 262 4.12 12.26 13.75
C ALA A 262 4.99 13.38 14.34
N SER A 263 4.73 13.83 15.58
CA SER A 263 5.57 14.84 16.23
C SER A 263 6.99 14.33 16.52
N GLN A 264 7.13 13.05 16.91
CA GLN A 264 8.45 12.42 17.07
C GLN A 264 9.22 12.30 15.74
N LEU A 265 8.52 11.92 14.66
CA LEU A 265 9.11 11.86 13.31
C LEU A 265 9.51 13.25 12.83
N ARG A 266 8.69 14.27 13.09
CA ARG A 266 8.97 15.69 12.80
C ARG A 266 10.25 16.16 13.48
N ALA A 267 10.37 15.92 14.77
CA ALA A 267 11.55 16.32 15.56
C ALA A 267 12.85 15.69 15.06
N ARG A 268 12.76 14.52 14.41
CA ARG A 268 13.91 13.78 13.86
C ARG A 268 14.11 13.98 12.36
N ARG A 269 13.29 14.80 11.68
CA ARG A 269 13.26 14.96 10.22
C ARG A 269 13.20 13.62 9.47
N LEU A 270 12.28 12.75 9.86
CA LEU A 270 12.08 11.44 9.22
C LEU A 270 10.85 11.46 8.30
N ASP A 271 10.86 10.58 7.29
CA ASP A 271 9.74 10.36 6.37
C ASP A 271 9.30 11.66 5.65
N VAL A 272 8.03 12.06 5.75
CA VAL A 272 7.47 13.28 5.11
C VAL A 272 8.14 14.58 5.58
N PHE A 273 8.91 14.56 6.66
CA PHE A 273 9.62 15.72 7.22
C PHE A 273 11.10 15.79 6.81
N ALA A 274 11.59 14.83 6.03
CA ALA A 274 13.01 14.74 5.64
C ALA A 274 13.48 15.97 4.86
N ASP A 275 12.61 16.55 4.03
CA ASP A 275 12.90 17.74 3.22
C ASP A 275 12.96 19.03 4.07
N GLY A 276 12.55 18.98 5.35
CA GLY A 276 12.64 20.13 6.25
C GLY A 276 11.63 21.26 5.99
N LEU A 277 10.61 21.03 5.16
CA LEU A 277 9.60 22.04 4.80
C LEU A 277 8.89 22.65 6.02
N GLN A 278 8.73 21.87 7.09
CA GLN A 278 8.14 22.31 8.35
C GLN A 278 8.95 23.41 9.07
N ASP A 279 10.24 23.53 8.77
CA ASP A 279 11.14 24.48 9.41
C ASP A 279 11.09 25.86 8.74
N TRP A 280 10.45 25.97 7.56
CA TRP A 280 10.25 27.25 6.87
C TRP A 280 9.08 28.03 7.48
N ILE A 281 8.12 27.32 8.09
CA ILE A 281 6.88 27.92 8.60
C ILE A 281 7.20 28.78 9.83
N GLY A 282 6.78 30.04 9.78
CA GLY A 282 7.02 31.05 10.81
C GLY A 282 8.26 31.92 10.56
N LEU A 283 9.08 31.60 9.56
CA LEU A 283 10.24 32.40 9.16
C LEU A 283 9.89 33.41 8.06
N SER A 284 10.68 34.47 7.93
CA SER A 284 10.57 35.38 6.79
C SER A 284 11.05 34.71 5.51
N GLU A 285 10.41 35.02 4.38
CA GLU A 285 10.87 34.58 3.06
C GLU A 285 12.32 35.00 2.78
N ALA A 286 12.73 36.17 3.29
CA ALA A 286 14.10 36.67 3.15
C ALA A 286 15.12 35.80 3.92
N ASP A 287 14.74 35.24 5.07
CA ASP A 287 15.64 34.39 5.87
C ASP A 287 15.80 33.00 5.23
N VAL A 288 14.75 32.48 4.61
CA VAL A 288 14.74 31.13 4.02
C VAL A 288 15.36 31.12 2.61
N PHE A 289 14.94 32.04 1.75
CA PHE A 289 15.35 32.06 0.34
C PHE A 289 16.49 33.04 0.07
N GLY A 290 16.63 34.09 0.87
CA GLY A 290 17.67 35.11 0.70
C GLY A 290 17.56 35.77 -0.68
N PRO A 291 18.66 35.90 -1.45
CA PRO A 291 18.63 36.50 -2.79
C PRO A 291 18.12 35.54 -3.88
N ARG A 292 17.71 34.31 -3.54
CA ARG A 292 17.32 33.27 -4.52
C ARG A 292 15.90 33.49 -5.02
N HIS A 293 15.78 34.42 -5.95
CA HIS A 293 14.55 34.79 -6.61
C HIS A 293 14.67 34.60 -8.12
N SER A 294 13.60 34.13 -8.76
CA SER A 294 13.55 33.99 -10.21
C SER A 294 12.15 34.27 -10.74
N PRO A 295 12.03 34.96 -11.89
CA PRO A 295 10.77 35.00 -12.62
C PRO A 295 10.50 33.60 -13.18
N GLU A 296 9.44 32.94 -12.70
CA GLU A 296 9.07 31.58 -13.10
C GLU A 296 7.79 31.55 -13.94
N GLY A 297 7.23 32.72 -14.25
CA GLY A 297 5.98 32.85 -15.01
C GLY A 297 4.82 32.19 -14.28
N LEU A 298 4.83 32.20 -12.94
CA LEU A 298 3.82 31.51 -12.14
C LEU A 298 2.43 32.13 -12.36
N ARG A 299 1.45 31.29 -12.71
CA ARG A 299 0.05 31.69 -12.93
C ARG A 299 -0.89 30.66 -12.33
N GLY A 300 -2.05 31.11 -11.86
CA GLY A 300 -2.99 30.21 -11.23
C GLY A 300 -4.11 30.88 -10.45
N GLN A 301 -4.80 30.08 -9.64
CA GLN A 301 -5.87 30.49 -8.75
C GLN A 301 -5.69 29.76 -7.43
N CYS A 302 -5.89 30.44 -6.31
CA CYS A 302 -5.84 29.86 -4.98
C CYS A 302 -7.07 30.31 -4.20
N ARG A 303 -7.73 29.39 -3.48
CA ARG A 303 -8.86 29.70 -2.61
C ARG A 303 -8.79 28.94 -1.29
N ILE A 304 -9.46 29.47 -0.28
CA ILE A 304 -9.70 28.77 0.99
C ILE A 304 -10.88 27.81 0.79
N ASP A 305 -10.66 26.52 1.05
CA ASP A 305 -11.71 25.51 0.91
C ASP A 305 -12.37 25.12 2.23
N ALA A 306 -11.62 25.19 3.33
CA ALA A 306 -12.07 24.72 4.63
C ALA A 306 -11.25 25.34 5.75
N LEU A 307 -11.88 25.48 6.93
CA LEU A 307 -11.20 25.86 8.16
C LEU A 307 -10.89 24.62 9.01
N GLY A 308 -9.79 24.68 9.75
CA GLY A 308 -9.30 23.63 10.63
C GLY A 308 -8.61 24.22 11.86
N GLN A 309 -7.88 23.37 12.57
CA GLN A 309 -7.10 23.76 13.74
C GLN A 309 -5.67 23.26 13.59
N CYS A 310 -4.74 24.00 14.16
CA CYS A 310 -3.36 23.61 14.28
C CYS A 310 -3.17 22.68 15.49
N ASP A 311 -2.03 21.99 15.53
CA ASP A 311 -1.54 21.20 16.67
C ASP A 311 -1.55 21.95 18.01
N ASN A 312 -1.32 23.26 17.97
CA ASN A 312 -1.36 24.18 19.12
C ASN A 312 -2.77 24.75 19.43
N GLY A 313 -3.81 24.33 18.70
CA GLY A 313 -5.18 24.83 18.85
C GLY A 313 -5.49 26.14 18.11
N ALA A 314 -4.51 26.76 17.45
CA ALA A 314 -4.72 27.96 16.65
C ALA A 314 -5.55 27.68 15.39
N PRO A 315 -6.25 28.68 14.82
CA PRO A 315 -7.00 28.50 13.57
C PRO A 315 -6.07 28.10 12.42
N ALA A 316 -6.53 27.19 11.58
CA ALA A 316 -5.86 26.83 10.32
C ALA A 316 -6.84 26.98 9.14
N ALA A 317 -6.33 27.28 7.96
CA ALA A 317 -7.12 27.28 6.74
C ALA A 317 -6.52 26.33 5.71
N ARG A 318 -7.33 25.44 5.15
CA ARG A 318 -6.95 24.62 3.99
C ARG A 318 -7.13 25.46 2.74
N VAL A 319 -6.08 25.56 1.95
CA VAL A 319 -6.12 26.17 0.63
C VAL A 319 -5.98 25.11 -0.46
N SER A 320 -6.68 25.31 -1.56
CA SER A 320 -6.41 24.58 -2.79
C SER A 320 -6.58 25.48 -4.00
N GLY A 321 -6.04 25.02 -5.11
CA GLY A 321 -6.09 25.78 -6.33
C GLY A 321 -5.13 25.24 -7.37
N GLN A 322 -4.99 25.96 -8.47
CA GLN A 322 -4.13 25.60 -9.58
C GLN A 322 -2.94 26.52 -9.65
N ALA A 323 -1.76 25.98 -9.94
CA ALA A 323 -0.55 26.75 -10.18
C ALA A 323 0.23 26.12 -11.33
N PHE A 324 0.74 26.96 -12.24
CA PHE A 324 1.52 26.56 -13.41
C PHE A 324 2.68 27.52 -13.61
N LYS A 325 3.86 26.99 -13.92
CA LYS A 325 5.03 27.73 -14.41
C LYS A 325 5.06 27.67 -15.95
N HIS A 326 5.94 28.47 -16.56
CA HIS A 326 6.25 28.51 -18.01
C HIS A 326 5.72 27.29 -18.82
N GLU A 327 4.78 27.56 -19.72
CA GLU A 327 4.22 26.60 -20.70
C GLU A 327 3.77 25.22 -20.14
N GLN A 328 3.14 25.21 -18.95
CA GLN A 328 2.39 24.07 -18.35
C GLN A 328 3.14 23.15 -17.36
N SER A 329 4.31 23.54 -16.87
CA SER A 329 4.95 22.80 -15.77
C SER A 329 4.25 23.10 -14.43
N ILE A 330 4.02 22.08 -13.60
CA ILE A 330 3.34 22.23 -12.30
C ILE A 330 4.42 22.35 -11.21
N PRO A 331 4.43 23.44 -10.40
CA PRO A 331 5.38 23.59 -9.29
C PRO A 331 5.25 22.42 -8.32
N TRP A 332 6.34 21.90 -7.77
CA TRP A 332 6.25 20.78 -6.83
C TRP A 332 5.98 21.26 -5.40
N THR A 333 6.73 22.28 -4.99
CA THR A 333 6.69 22.92 -3.69
C THR A 333 6.24 24.37 -3.84
N LEU A 334 5.25 24.73 -3.03
CA LEU A 334 4.68 26.06 -2.98
C LEU A 334 4.71 26.53 -1.53
N VAL A 335 4.96 27.82 -1.33
CA VAL A 335 4.90 28.46 0.00
C VAL A 335 3.77 29.46 0.02
N ILE A 336 3.13 29.58 1.17
CA ILE A 336 2.07 30.54 1.42
C ILE A 336 2.62 31.60 2.37
N THR A 337 2.68 32.83 1.91
CA THR A 337 3.23 33.97 2.63
C THR A 337 2.11 34.92 3.04
N ASP A 338 2.25 35.57 4.21
CA ASP A 338 1.39 36.71 4.58
C ASP A 338 1.91 38.01 3.97
N SER A 339 1.13 39.09 4.11
CA SER A 339 1.51 40.43 3.66
C SER A 339 2.79 41.00 4.29
N ASN A 340 3.30 40.38 5.36
CA ASN A 340 4.56 40.77 6.01
C ASN A 340 5.76 39.94 5.51
N GLY A 341 5.55 39.07 4.52
CA GLY A 341 6.59 38.18 3.99
C GLY A 341 6.93 37.03 4.93
N VAL A 342 6.08 36.69 5.89
CA VAL A 342 6.27 35.51 6.76
C VAL A 342 5.62 34.31 6.10
N ILE A 343 6.35 33.20 6.05
CA ILE A 343 5.82 31.93 5.54
C ILE A 343 4.84 31.37 6.57
N ARG A 344 3.55 31.37 6.23
CA ARG A 344 2.48 30.85 7.08
C ARG A 344 2.09 29.42 6.75
N GLY A 345 2.62 28.87 5.66
CA GLY A 345 2.37 27.49 5.32
C GLY A 345 3.07 27.04 4.05
N VAL A 346 2.95 25.74 3.80
CA VAL A 346 3.48 25.06 2.61
C VAL A 346 2.33 24.35 1.91
N ALA A 347 2.34 24.42 0.59
CA ALA A 347 1.47 23.69 -0.29
C ALA A 347 2.28 22.73 -1.16
N ARG A 348 1.71 21.57 -1.44
CA ARG A 348 2.30 20.59 -2.35
C ARG A 348 1.33 20.35 -3.49
N SER A 349 1.88 20.30 -4.69
CA SER A 349 1.08 19.88 -5.84
C SER A 349 0.69 18.42 -5.68
N ALA A 350 -0.58 18.13 -5.96
CA ALA A 350 -1.05 16.75 -6.12
C ALA A 350 -0.95 16.44 -7.61
N PRO A 351 0.15 15.81 -8.09
CA PRO A 351 0.41 15.70 -9.52
C PRO A 351 -0.57 14.72 -10.16
N ILE A 352 -1.62 15.27 -10.78
CA ILE A 352 -2.37 14.63 -11.85
C ILE A 352 -2.59 15.66 -12.96
N SER A 353 -1.83 15.51 -14.04
CA SER A 353 -2.05 16.30 -15.24
C SER A 353 -3.51 16.14 -15.73
N PRO A 354 -4.21 17.21 -16.13
CA PRO A 354 -5.55 17.13 -16.71
C PRO A 354 -5.62 16.20 -17.90
N PHE A 355 -4.56 16.17 -18.72
CA PHE A 355 -4.44 15.24 -19.85
C PHE A 355 -4.39 13.79 -19.37
N ILE A 356 -3.59 13.48 -18.35
CA ILE A 356 -3.50 12.13 -17.80
C ILE A 356 -4.85 11.72 -17.17
N ASN A 357 -5.50 12.62 -16.44
CA ASN A 357 -6.85 12.38 -15.88
C ASN A 357 -7.87 12.06 -16.96
N ARG A 358 -7.89 12.85 -18.04
CA ARG A 358 -8.82 12.64 -19.14
C ARG A 358 -8.53 11.35 -19.91
N THR A 359 -7.28 11.15 -20.32
CA THR A 359 -6.87 10.06 -21.23
C THR A 359 -6.89 8.70 -20.53
N PHE A 360 -6.34 8.62 -19.31
CA PHE A 360 -6.18 7.34 -18.62
C PHE A 360 -7.22 7.08 -17.55
N TYR A 361 -7.85 8.12 -17.00
CA TYR A 361 -8.79 7.98 -15.89
C TYR A 361 -10.22 8.42 -16.25
N GLN A 362 -10.48 8.76 -17.52
CA GLN A 362 -11.79 9.20 -18.01
C GLN A 362 -12.39 10.33 -17.16
N SER A 363 -11.55 11.19 -16.60
CA SER A 363 -11.93 12.27 -15.67
C SER A 363 -12.66 11.78 -14.40
N LYS A 364 -12.51 10.51 -14.02
CA LYS A 364 -13.14 9.91 -12.82
C LYS A 364 -12.40 10.25 -11.53
N LEU A 365 -11.09 10.53 -11.59
CA LEU A 365 -10.42 11.11 -10.44
C LEU A 365 -10.93 12.54 -10.33
N THR A 366 -11.49 12.89 -9.17
CA THR A 366 -11.90 14.27 -8.89
C THR A 366 -10.67 15.11 -9.16
N ALA A 367 -10.76 15.90 -10.20
CA ALA A 367 -9.67 16.67 -10.71
C ALA A 367 -9.46 17.83 -9.73
N ASN A 368 -8.94 17.56 -8.53
CA ASN A 368 -8.16 18.53 -7.79
C ASN A 368 -6.84 18.68 -8.56
N ILE A 369 -6.96 19.08 -9.83
CA ILE A 369 -5.89 19.60 -10.65
C ILE A 369 -5.44 20.80 -9.85
N GLY A 370 -4.30 20.67 -9.17
CA GLY A 370 -3.93 21.67 -8.22
C GLY A 370 -2.96 21.23 -7.14
N PHE A 371 -2.68 22.19 -6.27
CA PHE A 371 -2.02 21.98 -5.00
C PHE A 371 -3.03 21.93 -3.88
N VAL A 372 -2.63 21.28 -2.79
CA VAL A 372 -3.29 21.45 -1.50
C VAL A 372 -2.24 21.98 -0.54
N GLY A 373 -2.62 22.99 0.23
CA GLY A 373 -1.79 23.56 1.28
C GLY A 373 -2.61 23.92 2.49
N TYR A 374 -1.90 24.34 3.53
CA TYR A 374 -2.52 24.78 4.77
C TYR A 374 -1.84 26.06 5.24
N ILE A 375 -2.64 27.04 5.66
CA ILE A 375 -2.19 28.24 6.35
C ILE A 375 -2.28 27.95 7.84
N ARG A 376 -1.13 28.00 8.52
CA ARG A 376 -1.01 27.92 9.97
C ARG A 376 -1.30 29.29 10.58
N ASP A 377 -1.94 29.30 11.75
CA ASP A 377 -2.32 30.51 12.48
C ASP A 377 -3.11 31.50 11.58
N TYR A 378 -4.12 30.98 10.88
CA TYR A 378 -4.91 31.72 9.90
C TYR A 378 -5.67 32.89 10.55
N ASN A 379 -5.49 34.09 9.99
CA ASN A 379 -6.17 35.31 10.36
C ASN A 379 -6.90 35.87 9.13
N PRO A 380 -8.24 36.00 9.15
CA PRO A 380 -9.01 36.51 8.01
C PRO A 380 -8.71 37.98 7.65
N GLU A 381 -8.05 38.74 8.53
CA GLU A 381 -7.67 40.13 8.26
C GLU A 381 -6.38 40.25 7.44
N LEU A 382 -5.57 39.18 7.39
CA LEU A 382 -4.33 39.16 6.63
C LEU A 382 -4.58 38.73 5.19
N ARG A 383 -3.82 39.33 4.27
CA ARG A 383 -3.75 38.86 2.89
C ARG A 383 -2.66 37.82 2.77
N TYR A 384 -2.97 36.77 2.03
CA TYR A 384 -2.03 35.68 1.77
C TYR A 384 -1.74 35.58 0.28
N ALA A 385 -0.51 35.22 -0.04
CA ALA A 385 -0.05 34.98 -1.40
C ALA A 385 0.62 33.59 -1.48
N LEU A 386 0.49 32.95 -2.63
CA LEU A 386 1.12 31.68 -2.94
C LEU A 386 2.26 31.91 -3.94
N ARG A 387 3.43 31.37 -3.65
CA ARG A 387 4.64 31.45 -4.48
C ARG A 387 5.22 30.06 -4.67
N SER A 388 5.96 29.84 -5.76
CA SER A 388 6.71 28.59 -5.93
C SER A 388 8.05 28.66 -5.24
N ALA A 389 8.45 27.56 -4.62
CA ALA A 389 9.70 27.41 -3.87
C ALA A 389 10.52 26.20 -4.37
N ASP A 390 10.38 25.84 -5.64
CA ASP A 390 11.11 24.70 -6.20
C ASP A 390 12.61 24.98 -6.20
N ASN A 391 13.42 23.95 -5.98
CA ASN A 391 14.89 24.06 -5.95
C ASN A 391 15.40 25.16 -5.00
N LEU A 392 14.68 25.44 -3.91
CA LEU A 392 15.01 26.50 -2.94
C LEU A 392 15.12 27.90 -3.56
N THR A 393 14.38 28.13 -4.65
CA THR A 393 14.28 29.44 -5.33
C THR A 393 12.83 29.90 -5.27
N LEU A 394 12.62 31.15 -4.86
CA LEU A 394 11.28 31.72 -4.72
C LEU A 394 10.86 32.41 -6.03
N SER A 395 9.66 32.12 -6.51
CA SER A 395 9.11 32.79 -7.70
C SER A 395 8.83 34.26 -7.42
N ASP A 396 9.16 35.15 -8.34
CA ASP A 396 8.82 36.57 -8.22
C ASP A 396 7.31 36.83 -8.33
N GLU A 397 6.60 35.97 -9.07
CA GLU A 397 5.17 36.08 -9.23
C GLU A 397 4.41 35.46 -8.05
N GLU A 398 3.27 36.09 -7.72
CA GLU A 398 2.40 35.74 -6.61
C GLU A 398 0.99 35.40 -7.10
N ILE A 399 0.41 34.33 -6.55
CA ILE A 399 -1.01 34.02 -6.74
C ILE A 399 -1.74 34.40 -5.45
N PRO A 400 -2.64 35.41 -5.45
CA PRO A 400 -3.37 35.80 -4.26
C PRO A 400 -4.33 34.70 -3.80
N VAL A 401 -4.41 34.48 -2.49
CA VAL A 401 -5.37 33.56 -1.88
C VAL A 401 -6.73 34.25 -1.76
N GLN A 402 -7.75 33.66 -2.40
CA GLN A 402 -9.13 34.15 -2.34
C GLN A 402 -9.83 33.57 -1.10
N HIS A 403 -10.56 34.44 -0.37
CA HIS A 403 -11.35 34.09 0.81
C HIS A 403 -12.72 33.52 0.46
#